data_AF-A0A964PFU5-F1
#
_entry.id   AF-A0A964PFU5-F1
#
_cell.length_a   1.000
_cell.length_b   1.000
_cell.length_c   1.000
_cell.angle_alpha   90.00
_cell.angle_beta   90.00
_cell.angle_gamma   90.00
#
_symmetry.space_group_name_H-M   'P 1'
#
loop_
_entity.id
_entity.type
_entity.pdbx_description
1 polymer ?
#
loop_
_entity_poly.entity_id
_entity_poly.type
_entity_poly.pdbx_seq_one_letter_code
_entity_poly.pdbx_strand_id
1 'polypeptide(L)'
;MPQPLIRLVGVLIAALPLQVQTAVALFTVPWIMRGPELVGREPGNVRWPPDGQWIHVSWLPPGESWRENPRPYRVRAVPGAAPERLTVRPADSVAPLRADGITSRDRQWRVVSVRGDLFLAALPQGTIRRLTETPGPQEVDPSFDATGTRVFFRRDQNLFAFKDYGFVRPDSWADEYRRILDLFEKTLPRR
;
A
#
# COMPACT_ATOMS: atom_id res chain seq x y z
N MET A 1 28.81 -80.12 3.17
CA MET A 1 29.77 -79.02 3.38
C MET A 1 28.98 -77.75 3.71
N PRO A 2 29.38 -76.95 4.72
CA PRO A 2 28.48 -76.08 5.48
C PRO A 2 28.28 -74.67 4.90
N GLN A 3 27.10 -74.09 5.15
CA GLN A 3 26.69 -72.72 4.78
C GLN A 3 27.29 -71.66 5.73
N PRO A 4 27.60 -70.44 5.27
CA PRO A 4 28.04 -69.35 6.16
C PRO A 4 26.84 -68.61 6.77
N LEU A 5 26.77 -68.60 8.11
CA LEU A 5 25.87 -67.73 8.87
C LEU A 5 26.36 -66.27 8.80
N ILE A 6 25.51 -65.37 8.28
CA ILE A 6 25.69 -63.92 8.44
C ILE A 6 25.04 -63.51 9.76
N ARG A 7 25.84 -63.06 10.74
CA ARG A 7 25.34 -62.47 11.99
C ARG A 7 24.98 -60.99 11.75
N LEU A 8 23.70 -60.66 11.84
CA LEU A 8 23.20 -59.29 11.88
C LEU A 8 23.32 -58.74 13.31
N VAL A 9 24.18 -57.75 13.51
CA VAL A 9 24.22 -56.95 14.75
C VAL A 9 23.25 -55.78 14.57
N GLY A 10 22.13 -55.82 15.29
CA GLY A 10 21.19 -54.70 15.35
C GLY A 10 21.68 -53.62 16.30
N VAL A 11 21.89 -52.40 15.79
CA VAL A 11 22.16 -51.21 16.61
C VAL A 11 20.82 -50.61 17.05
N LEU A 12 20.57 -50.60 18.36
CA LEU A 12 19.41 -49.97 18.97
C LEU A 12 19.73 -48.49 19.24
N ILE A 13 19.14 -47.57 18.47
CA ILE A 13 19.22 -46.13 18.74
C ILE A 13 18.11 -45.80 19.74
N ALA A 14 18.48 -45.54 21.00
CA ALA A 14 17.57 -45.02 22.01
C ALA A 14 17.36 -43.51 21.79
N ALA A 15 16.14 -43.10 21.47
CA ALA A 15 15.75 -41.70 21.39
C ALA A 15 15.59 -41.12 22.82
N LEU A 16 16.51 -40.25 23.23
CA LEU A 16 16.35 -39.46 24.45
C LEU A 16 15.34 -38.33 24.19
N PRO A 17 14.33 -38.12 25.05
CA PRO A 17 13.44 -36.97 24.90
C PRO A 17 14.23 -35.68 25.18
N LEU A 18 14.26 -34.77 24.21
CA LEU A 18 14.72 -33.41 24.47
C LEU A 18 13.74 -32.73 25.43
N GLN A 19 14.16 -32.49 26.67
CA GLN A 19 13.45 -31.60 27.57
C GLN A 19 13.72 -30.15 27.14
N VAL A 20 12.72 -29.52 26.52
CA VAL A 20 12.74 -28.08 26.27
C VAL A 20 12.62 -27.37 27.62
N GLN A 21 13.73 -26.86 28.14
CA GLN A 21 13.72 -26.00 29.32
C GLN A 21 13.09 -24.66 28.93
N THR A 22 11.87 -24.43 29.40
CA THR A 22 11.21 -23.14 29.28
C THR A 22 11.93 -22.17 30.23
N ALA A 23 12.75 -21.29 29.68
CA ALA A 23 13.34 -20.21 30.47
C ALA A 23 12.20 -19.32 30.99
N VAL A 24 11.93 -19.38 32.29
CA VAL A 24 11.01 -18.44 32.93
C VAL A 24 11.73 -17.10 32.92
N ALA A 25 11.39 -16.23 31.98
CA ALA A 25 11.85 -14.85 32.02
C ALA A 25 11.42 -14.29 33.39
N LEU A 26 12.39 -13.99 34.26
CA LEU A 26 12.10 -13.50 35.59
C LEU A 26 11.32 -12.19 35.47
N PHE A 27 10.09 -12.20 35.99
CA PHE A 27 9.22 -11.03 36.05
C PHE A 27 9.80 -10.03 37.06
N THR A 28 10.68 -9.15 36.59
CA THR A 28 11.42 -8.17 37.41
C THR A 28 10.99 -6.74 37.09
N VAL A 29 11.28 -5.80 37.99
CA VAL A 29 10.97 -4.36 37.75
C VAL A 29 11.61 -3.84 36.45
N PRO A 30 12.91 -4.07 36.15
CA PRO A 30 13.48 -3.67 34.87
C PRO A 30 12.76 -4.28 33.66
N TRP A 31 12.28 -5.52 33.77
CA TRP A 31 11.52 -6.18 32.71
C TRP A 31 10.16 -5.49 32.47
N ILE A 32 9.42 -5.18 33.54
CA ILE A 32 8.12 -4.48 33.50
C ILE A 32 8.30 -3.06 32.94
N MET A 33 9.37 -2.38 33.33
CA MET A 33 9.67 -0.99 32.91
C MET A 33 10.00 -0.85 31.43
N ARG A 34 10.18 -1.95 30.69
CA ARG A 34 10.27 -1.92 29.22
C ARG A 34 8.97 -1.48 28.54
N GLY A 35 7.84 -1.56 29.24
CA GLY A 35 6.57 -0.98 28.82
C GLY A 35 6.12 -1.45 27.43
N PRO A 36 5.87 -0.55 26.46
CA PRO A 36 5.42 -0.91 25.11
C PRO A 36 6.36 -1.83 24.34
N GLU A 37 7.63 -1.96 24.72
CA GLU A 37 8.53 -2.93 24.08
C GLU A 37 8.10 -4.38 24.33
N LEU A 38 7.31 -4.64 25.38
CA LEU A 38 6.81 -5.98 25.71
C LEU A 38 5.66 -6.41 24.80
N VAL A 39 4.76 -5.48 24.45
CA VAL A 39 3.49 -5.77 23.77
C VAL A 39 3.34 -5.05 22.42
N GLY A 40 4.31 -4.21 22.08
CA GLY A 40 4.22 -3.27 20.95
C GLY A 40 3.43 -2.02 21.31
N ARG A 41 3.30 -1.12 20.33
CA ARG A 41 2.30 -0.05 20.38
C ARG A 41 1.00 -0.48 19.70
N GLU A 42 -0.09 0.18 20.04
CA GLU A 42 -1.35 -0.01 19.32
C GLU A 42 -1.22 0.39 17.84
N PRO A 43 -1.86 -0.33 16.91
CA PRO A 43 -1.92 0.08 15.50
C PRO A 43 -2.68 1.41 15.36
N GLY A 44 -2.03 2.41 14.79
CA GLY A 44 -2.62 3.72 14.49
C GLY A 44 -2.87 3.93 12.99
N ASN A 45 -3.55 5.02 12.64
CA ASN A 45 -3.84 5.40 11.24
C ASN A 45 -4.43 4.24 10.42
N VAL A 46 -5.44 3.58 11.00
CA VAL A 46 -6.13 2.43 10.41
C VAL A 46 -6.90 2.87 9.18
N ARG A 47 -6.59 2.27 8.02
CA ARG A 47 -7.26 2.56 6.76
C ARG A 47 -7.66 1.29 6.03
N TRP A 48 -8.85 1.30 5.49
CA TRP A 48 -9.42 0.24 4.67
C TRP A 48 -9.35 0.68 3.22
N PRO A 49 -8.54 0.02 2.37
CA PRO A 49 -8.61 0.22 0.95
C PRO A 49 -10.01 -0.19 0.44
N PRO A 50 -10.44 0.39 -0.69
CA PRO A 50 -11.79 0.18 -1.21
C PRO A 50 -12.12 -1.28 -1.56
N ASP A 51 -11.12 -2.08 -1.92
CA ASP A 51 -11.26 -3.51 -2.24
C ASP A 51 -11.56 -4.39 -1.01
N GLY A 52 -11.44 -3.84 0.20
CA GLY A 52 -11.65 -4.55 1.47
C GLY A 52 -10.69 -5.71 1.72
N GLN A 53 -9.67 -5.91 0.89
CA GLN A 53 -8.80 -7.08 1.00
C GLN A 53 -7.74 -6.97 2.09
N TRP A 54 -7.43 -5.73 2.46
CA TRP A 54 -6.34 -5.39 3.37
C TRP A 54 -6.77 -4.33 4.38
N ILE A 55 -6.06 -4.29 5.49
CA ILE A 55 -6.15 -3.23 6.50
C ILE A 55 -4.76 -2.63 6.59
N HIS A 56 -4.61 -1.35 6.29
CA HIS A 56 -3.35 -0.64 6.38
C HIS A 56 -3.26 0.07 7.73
N VAL A 57 -2.13 -0.08 8.41
CA VAL A 57 -1.90 0.50 9.73
C VAL A 57 -0.48 1.07 9.83
N SER A 58 -0.28 1.98 10.76
CA SER A 58 1.04 2.40 11.23
C SER A 58 1.27 1.74 12.58
N TRP A 59 2.25 0.85 12.67
CA TRP A 59 2.40 -0.03 13.82
C TRP A 59 3.87 -0.22 14.21
N LEU A 60 4.10 -0.37 15.51
CA LEU A 60 5.39 -0.77 16.07
C LEU A 60 5.17 -2.09 16.83
N PRO A 61 5.68 -3.23 16.32
CA PRO A 61 5.45 -4.54 16.93
C PRO A 61 6.17 -4.70 18.27
N PRO A 62 5.79 -5.70 19.08
CA PRO A 62 6.54 -6.06 20.28
C PRO A 62 8.00 -6.40 19.97
N GLY A 63 8.87 -6.18 20.96
CA GLY A 63 10.31 -6.44 20.87
C GLY A 63 11.14 -5.31 20.26
N GLU A 64 10.49 -4.29 19.69
CA GLU A 64 11.14 -3.09 19.17
C GLU A 64 11.26 -2.01 20.25
N SER A 65 12.31 -1.19 20.17
CA SER A 65 12.50 -0.06 21.08
C SER A 65 11.33 0.92 21.01
N TRP A 66 10.82 1.37 22.15
CA TRP A 66 9.69 2.32 22.18
C TRP A 66 10.03 3.69 21.58
N ARG A 67 11.32 3.98 21.37
CA ARG A 67 11.82 5.21 20.72
C ARG A 67 11.71 5.17 19.19
N GLU A 68 11.49 3.99 18.61
CA GLU A 68 11.36 3.81 17.16
C GLU A 68 10.01 4.31 16.64
N ASN A 69 9.99 4.93 15.47
CA ASN A 69 8.73 5.38 14.87
C ASN A 69 7.88 4.18 14.38
N PRO A 70 6.54 4.23 14.51
CA PRO A 70 5.66 3.27 13.87
C PRO A 70 5.90 3.21 12.36
N ARG A 71 5.88 2.01 11.81
CA ARG A 71 6.15 1.75 10.39
C ARG A 71 4.87 1.33 9.68
N PRO A 72 4.78 1.45 8.35
CA PRO A 72 3.61 1.01 7.63
C PRO A 72 3.55 -0.53 7.61
N TYR A 73 2.41 -1.07 8.01
CA TYR A 73 2.06 -2.49 7.90
C TYR A 73 0.74 -2.64 7.16
N ARG A 74 0.49 -3.85 6.65
CA ARG A 74 -0.81 -4.28 6.17
C ARG A 74 -1.19 -5.62 6.76
N VAL A 75 -2.48 -5.88 6.90
CA VAL A 75 -3.02 -7.16 7.38
C VAL A 75 -4.11 -7.60 6.41
N ARG A 76 -4.14 -8.87 6.00
CA ARG A 76 -5.27 -9.37 5.20
C ARG A 76 -6.54 -9.26 6.04
N ALA A 77 -7.66 -8.86 5.43
CA ALA A 77 -8.96 -8.77 6.09
C ALA A 77 -9.61 -10.16 6.29
N VAL A 78 -8.85 -11.13 6.82
CA VAL A 78 -9.30 -12.48 7.13
C VAL A 78 -8.86 -12.85 8.56
N PRO A 79 -9.64 -13.65 9.29
CA PRO A 79 -9.27 -14.06 10.65
C PRO A 79 -7.90 -14.74 10.71
N GLY A 80 -7.08 -14.36 11.70
CA GLY A 80 -5.76 -14.96 11.93
C GLY A 80 -4.65 -14.49 10.98
N ALA A 81 -4.90 -13.54 10.09
CA ALA A 81 -3.87 -12.97 9.22
C ALA A 81 -2.77 -12.27 10.03
N ALA A 82 -1.51 -12.58 9.70
CA ALA A 82 -0.36 -11.91 10.28
C ALA A 82 -0.10 -10.54 9.62
N PRO A 83 0.34 -9.51 10.36
CA PRO A 83 0.75 -8.24 9.79
C PRO A 83 2.03 -8.36 8.95
N GLU A 84 2.01 -7.78 7.77
CA GLU A 84 3.15 -7.67 6.85
C GLU A 84 3.70 -6.24 6.86
N ARG A 85 5.01 -6.09 7.07
CA ARG A 85 5.67 -4.78 6.99
C ARG A 85 5.75 -4.33 5.52
N LEU A 86 5.34 -3.09 5.25
CA LEU A 86 5.53 -2.48 3.94
C LEU A 86 6.92 -1.83 3.85
N THR A 87 7.63 -2.08 2.76
CA THR A 87 8.81 -1.29 2.39
C THR A 87 8.39 0.02 1.72
N VAL A 88 9.30 0.99 1.63
CA VAL A 88 9.00 2.35 1.14
C VAL A 88 8.38 2.33 -0.28
N ARG A 89 8.95 1.54 -1.20
CA ARG A 89 8.46 1.46 -2.59
C ARG A 89 7.00 0.97 -2.70
N PRO A 90 6.62 -0.18 -2.12
CA PRO A 90 5.22 -0.60 -2.05
C PRO A 90 4.32 0.40 -1.34
N ALA A 91 4.79 1.03 -0.25
CA ALA A 91 4.00 2.00 0.51
C ALA A 91 3.64 3.23 -0.34
N ASP A 92 4.57 3.71 -1.17
CA ASP A 92 4.39 4.80 -2.11
C ASP A 92 3.37 4.45 -3.21
N SER A 93 3.41 3.21 -3.74
CA SER A 93 2.47 2.76 -4.77
C SER A 93 1.02 2.68 -4.26
N VAL A 94 0.82 2.36 -2.98
CA VAL A 94 -0.52 2.30 -2.36
C VAL A 94 -0.91 3.59 -1.64
N ALA A 95 -0.04 4.61 -1.64
CA ALA A 95 -0.31 5.89 -0.96
C ALA A 95 -1.63 6.54 -1.43
N PRO A 96 -2.01 6.52 -2.72
CA PRO A 96 -3.31 7.06 -3.16
C PRO A 96 -4.52 6.30 -2.63
N LEU A 97 -4.43 4.98 -2.46
CA LEU A 97 -5.52 4.18 -1.86
C LEU A 97 -5.65 4.43 -0.36
N ARG A 98 -4.53 4.80 0.27
CA ARG A 98 -4.51 5.16 1.68
C ARG A 98 -5.00 6.59 1.88
N ALA A 99 -4.67 7.53 1.00
CA ALA A 99 -4.94 8.95 1.19
C ALA A 99 -6.42 9.27 1.39
N ASP A 100 -6.68 10.28 2.21
CA ASP A 100 -8.02 10.84 2.37
C ASP A 100 -8.34 11.69 1.14
N GLY A 101 -9.58 11.64 0.68
CA GLY A 101 -9.98 12.36 -0.51
C GLY A 101 -11.48 12.38 -0.71
N ILE A 102 -11.90 13.15 -1.72
CA ILE A 102 -13.30 13.35 -2.03
C ILE A 102 -13.77 12.19 -2.90
N THR A 103 -14.89 11.58 -2.49
CA THR A 103 -15.53 10.49 -3.22
C THR A 103 -16.65 11.06 -4.08
N SER A 104 -16.71 10.63 -5.34
CA SER A 104 -17.80 10.96 -6.26
C SER A 104 -19.15 10.52 -5.69
N ARG A 105 -20.22 11.20 -6.08
CA ARG A 105 -21.59 10.94 -5.58
C ARG A 105 -22.05 9.50 -5.84
N ASP A 106 -21.64 8.92 -6.96
CA ASP A 106 -21.89 7.52 -7.35
C ASP A 106 -21.01 6.50 -6.63
N ARG A 107 -20.06 6.97 -5.82
CA ARG A 107 -19.06 6.19 -5.09
C ARG A 107 -18.22 5.26 -5.98
N GLN A 108 -18.11 5.58 -7.27
CA GLN A 108 -17.23 4.83 -8.17
C GLN A 108 -15.80 5.33 -8.11
N TRP A 109 -15.62 6.62 -7.83
CA TRP A 109 -14.33 7.29 -7.90
C TRP A 109 -14.01 8.03 -6.61
N ARG A 110 -12.72 8.05 -6.27
CA ARG A 110 -12.17 8.96 -5.26
C ARG A 110 -11.01 9.71 -5.87
N VAL A 111 -11.00 11.03 -5.69
CA VAL A 111 -9.86 11.86 -6.04
C VAL A 111 -9.07 12.19 -4.79
N VAL A 112 -7.76 12.02 -4.86
CA VAL A 112 -6.81 12.29 -3.77
C VAL A 112 -5.66 13.13 -4.29
N SER A 113 -5.10 13.97 -3.42
CA SER A 113 -3.80 14.61 -3.66
C SER A 113 -2.73 13.84 -2.88
N VAL A 114 -1.69 13.37 -3.56
CA VAL A 114 -0.56 12.68 -2.94
C VAL A 114 0.72 13.25 -3.52
N ARG A 115 1.60 13.75 -2.64
CA ARG A 115 2.90 14.34 -3.01
C ARG A 115 2.79 15.48 -4.06
N GLY A 116 1.67 16.20 -4.06
CA GLY A 116 1.45 17.33 -4.95
C GLY A 116 0.87 16.97 -6.33
N ASP A 117 0.59 15.69 -6.58
CA ASP A 117 -0.11 15.24 -7.77
C ASP A 117 -1.49 14.70 -7.42
N LEU A 118 -2.37 14.71 -8.41
CA LEU A 118 -3.72 14.17 -8.31
C LEU A 118 -3.77 12.73 -8.80
N PHE A 119 -4.46 11.91 -8.02
CA PHE A 119 -4.75 10.53 -8.35
C PHE A 119 -6.24 10.28 -8.26
N LEU A 120 -6.72 9.42 -9.17
CA LEU A 120 -8.08 8.92 -9.19
C LEU A 120 -8.05 7.43 -8.84
N ALA A 121 -8.72 7.06 -7.76
CA ALA A 121 -8.92 5.68 -7.35
C ALA A 121 -10.32 5.20 -7.75
N ALA A 122 -10.39 4.08 -8.47
CA ALA A 122 -11.63 3.33 -8.69
C ALA A 122 -11.95 2.55 -7.42
N LEU A 123 -13.08 2.85 -6.78
CA LEU A 123 -13.42 2.27 -5.48
C LEU A 123 -13.82 0.79 -5.55
N PRO A 124 -14.60 0.30 -6.53
CA PRO A 124 -14.97 -1.11 -6.54
C PRO A 124 -13.79 -2.04 -6.88
N GLN A 125 -12.83 -1.56 -7.68
CA GLN A 125 -11.71 -2.38 -8.19
C GLN A 125 -10.38 -2.11 -7.48
N GLY A 126 -10.25 -0.99 -6.74
CA GLY A 126 -8.99 -0.59 -6.11
C GLY A 126 -7.92 -0.09 -7.11
N THR A 127 -8.27 0.12 -8.37
CA THR A 127 -7.33 0.58 -9.40
C THR A 127 -7.01 2.06 -9.20
N ILE A 128 -5.74 2.43 -9.33
CA ILE A 128 -5.27 3.82 -9.23
C ILE A 128 -4.88 4.31 -10.63
N ARG A 129 -5.32 5.51 -10.99
CA ARG A 129 -4.83 6.25 -12.14
C ARG A 129 -4.27 7.59 -11.69
N ARG A 130 -3.04 7.91 -12.09
CA ARG A 130 -2.48 9.26 -11.92
C ARG A 130 -3.14 10.20 -12.94
N LEU A 131 -3.64 11.34 -12.48
CA LEU A 131 -4.27 12.35 -13.35
C LEU A 131 -3.26 13.42 -13.79
N THR A 132 -2.31 13.75 -12.91
CA THR A 132 -1.33 14.81 -13.17
C THR A 132 0.08 14.37 -12.81
N GLU A 133 1.04 14.93 -13.54
CA GLU A 133 2.46 14.76 -13.31
C GLU A 133 3.08 16.15 -13.43
N THR A 134 3.02 16.89 -12.34
CA THR A 134 3.34 18.32 -12.34
C THR A 134 4.74 18.52 -11.73
N PRO A 135 5.74 19.00 -12.50
CA PRO A 135 7.12 19.21 -12.02
C PRO A 135 7.25 20.48 -11.14
N GLY A 136 6.18 20.88 -10.46
CA GLY A 136 6.05 22.19 -9.86
C GLY A 136 5.16 22.21 -8.62
N PRO A 137 4.52 23.35 -8.31
CA PRO A 137 3.77 23.56 -7.07
C PRO A 137 2.61 22.60 -6.92
N GLN A 138 2.33 22.23 -5.66
CA GLN A 138 1.43 21.15 -5.30
C GLN A 138 0.00 21.40 -5.78
N GLU A 139 -0.60 20.39 -6.39
CA GLU A 139 -2.02 20.35 -6.71
C GLU A 139 -2.79 19.85 -5.49
N VAL A 140 -3.66 20.69 -4.96
CA VAL A 140 -4.33 20.48 -3.67
C VAL A 140 -5.82 20.71 -3.77
N ASP A 141 -6.52 20.27 -2.71
CA ASP A 141 -7.95 20.45 -2.51
C ASP A 141 -8.83 19.96 -3.69
N PRO A 142 -8.63 18.72 -4.19
CA PRO A 142 -9.42 18.26 -5.31
C PRO A 142 -10.88 18.02 -4.91
N SER A 143 -11.81 18.37 -5.80
CA SER A 143 -13.23 18.08 -5.64
C SER A 143 -13.86 17.66 -6.95
N PHE A 144 -14.95 16.90 -6.88
CA PHE A 144 -15.75 16.57 -8.05
C PHE A 144 -16.79 17.66 -8.32
N ASP A 145 -17.13 17.85 -9.59
CA ASP A 145 -18.36 18.55 -9.94
C ASP A 145 -19.61 17.73 -9.58
N ALA A 146 -20.79 18.34 -9.68
CA ALA A 146 -22.05 17.70 -9.33
C ALA A 146 -22.34 16.41 -10.14
N THR A 147 -21.78 16.32 -11.36
CA THR A 147 -21.95 15.16 -12.25
C THR A 147 -20.90 14.06 -12.05
N GLY A 148 -19.78 14.34 -11.35
CA GLY A 148 -18.67 13.42 -11.17
C GLY A 148 -17.76 13.25 -12.39
N THR A 149 -17.95 14.05 -13.44
CA THR A 149 -17.17 13.98 -14.69
C THR A 149 -15.99 14.94 -14.70
N ARG A 150 -15.99 15.92 -13.80
CA ARG A 150 -14.92 16.90 -13.67
C ARG A 150 -14.30 16.86 -12.28
N VAL A 151 -12.98 17.04 -12.25
CA VAL A 151 -12.21 17.28 -11.03
C VAL A 151 -11.73 18.73 -11.05
N PHE A 152 -12.13 19.49 -10.04
CA PHE A 152 -11.55 20.80 -9.76
C PHE A 152 -10.40 20.66 -8.77
N PHE A 153 -9.37 21.49 -8.92
CA PHE A 153 -8.24 21.50 -7.99
C PHE A 153 -7.55 22.87 -8.01
N ARG A 154 -6.78 23.14 -6.96
CA ARG A 154 -6.03 24.39 -6.83
C ARG A 154 -4.55 24.14 -7.07
N ARG A 155 -3.93 25.04 -7.81
CA ARG A 155 -2.47 25.11 -8.04
C ARG A 155 -2.07 26.58 -8.16
N ASP A 156 -1.03 27.01 -7.45
CA ASP A 156 -0.57 28.41 -7.46
C ASP A 156 -1.67 29.46 -7.25
N GLN A 157 -2.55 29.20 -6.28
CA GLN A 157 -3.70 30.07 -5.99
C GLN A 157 -4.71 30.22 -7.15
N ASN A 158 -4.56 29.44 -8.22
CA ASN A 158 -5.47 29.38 -9.34
C ASN A 158 -6.32 28.11 -9.29
N LEU A 159 -7.55 28.20 -9.82
CA LEU A 159 -8.48 27.09 -9.92
C LEU A 159 -8.38 26.45 -11.31
N PHE A 160 -8.17 25.13 -11.34
CA PHE A 160 -8.10 24.34 -12.55
C PHE A 160 -9.19 23.27 -12.58
N ALA A 161 -9.49 22.77 -13.78
CA ALA A 161 -10.45 21.70 -13.98
C ALA A 161 -9.91 20.64 -14.96
N PHE A 162 -10.21 19.39 -14.65
CA PHE A 162 -9.93 18.20 -15.45
C PHE A 162 -11.28 17.55 -15.80
N LYS A 163 -11.54 17.16 -17.05
CA LYS A 163 -12.86 16.59 -17.46
C LYS A 163 -12.65 15.26 -18.17
N ASP A 164 -13.56 14.32 -17.95
CA ASP A 164 -13.50 12.97 -18.52
C ASP A 164 -12.16 12.28 -18.20
N TYR A 165 -11.50 12.80 -17.16
CA TYR A 165 -10.16 12.42 -16.78
C TYR A 165 -9.12 12.59 -17.90
N GLY A 166 -9.28 13.65 -18.70
CA GLY A 166 -8.30 14.34 -19.55
C GLY A 166 -8.35 15.89 -19.38
N PHE A 167 -7.41 16.62 -19.99
CA PHE A 167 -7.31 18.09 -19.85
C PHE A 167 -8.28 18.85 -20.76
N VAL A 168 -8.89 19.94 -20.26
CA VAL A 168 -9.86 20.78 -21.02
C VAL A 168 -9.30 22.14 -21.50
N ARG A 169 -8.16 22.61 -20.95
CA ARG A 169 -7.14 23.55 -21.54
C ARG A 169 -7.15 25.03 -21.09
N PRO A 170 -6.00 25.74 -21.23
CA PRO A 170 -5.83 26.63 -22.42
C PRO A 170 -4.74 26.31 -23.46
N ASP A 171 -3.76 25.42 -23.24
CA ASP A 171 -2.72 25.12 -24.26
C ASP A 171 -2.30 23.64 -24.34
N SER A 172 -2.85 22.77 -23.49
CA SER A 172 -2.82 21.30 -23.67
C SER A 172 -3.52 20.82 -24.97
N TRP A 173 -4.26 21.73 -25.58
CA TRP A 173 -4.35 22.08 -27.00
C TRP A 173 -3.70 21.25 -28.10
N ALA A 174 -2.67 21.90 -28.61
CA ALA A 174 -2.04 21.60 -29.86
C ALA A 174 -1.25 20.30 -29.80
N ASP A 175 -0.76 19.91 -28.62
CA ASP A 175 0.06 18.72 -28.44
C ASP A 175 -0.73 17.41 -28.58
N GLU A 176 -1.98 17.39 -28.13
CA GLU A 176 -2.85 16.24 -28.32
C GLU A 176 -3.23 16.07 -29.80
N TYR A 177 -3.47 17.19 -30.50
CA TYR A 177 -3.73 17.18 -31.95
C TYR A 177 -2.49 16.79 -32.76
N ARG A 178 -1.28 17.24 -32.37
CA ARG A 178 -0.03 16.79 -32.99
C ARG A 178 0.19 15.31 -32.79
N ARG A 179 0.00 14.77 -31.58
CA ARG A 179 0.19 13.33 -31.32
C ARG A 179 -0.76 12.45 -32.13
N ILE A 180 -2.02 12.87 -32.26
CA ILE A 180 -3.00 12.14 -33.06
C ILE A 180 -2.63 12.23 -34.56
N LEU A 181 -2.23 13.42 -35.04
CA LEU A 181 -1.80 13.60 -36.42
C LEU A 181 -0.55 12.76 -36.76
N ASP A 182 0.48 12.80 -35.91
CA ASP A 182 1.71 12.00 -36.05
C ASP A 182 1.42 10.50 -36.06
N LEU A 183 0.45 10.07 -35.26
CA LEU A 183 0.01 8.68 -35.22
C LEU A 183 -0.60 8.26 -36.55
N PHE A 184 -1.49 9.09 -37.14
CA PHE A 184 -2.09 8.83 -38.44
C PHE A 184 -1.05 8.83 -39.56
N GLU A 185 -0.11 9.77 -39.57
CA GLU A 185 0.94 9.85 -40.59
C GLU A 185 1.91 8.65 -40.55
N LYS A 186 2.14 8.08 -39.36
CA LYS A 186 3.01 6.91 -39.18
C LYS A 186 2.32 5.59 -39.47
N THR A 187 1.03 5.47 -39.19
CA THR A 187 0.29 4.20 -39.33
C THR A 187 -0.43 4.04 -40.65
N LEU A 188 -0.76 5.14 -41.35
CA LEU A 188 -1.34 5.07 -42.68
C LEU A 188 -0.22 5.06 -43.73
N PRO A 189 -0.17 4.08 -44.64
CA PRO A 189 0.77 4.11 -45.75
C PRO A 189 0.48 5.34 -46.60
N ARG A 190 1.52 6.16 -46.84
CA ARG A 190 1.47 7.21 -47.87
C ARG A 190 1.17 6.51 -49.20
N ARG A 191 0.03 6.83 -49.81
CA ARG A 191 -0.27 6.44 -51.20
C ARG A 191 0.55 7.28 -52.16
#